data_AF-A0A177ZMS5-F1
#
_entry.id   AF-A0A177ZMS5-F1
#
_cell.length_a   1.000
_cell.length_b   1.000
_cell.length_c   1.000
_cell.angle_alpha   90.00
_cell.angle_beta   90.00
_cell.angle_gamma   90.00
#
_symmetry.space_group_name_H-M   'P 1'
#
loop_
_entity.id
_entity.type
_entity.pdbx_description
1 polymer ?
#
loop_
_entity_poly.entity_id
_entity_poly.type
_entity_poly.pdbx_seq_one_letter_code
_entity_poly.pdbx_strand_id
1 'polypeptide(L)' 'MKDYCIANTTKAEREKLVANAEAINSLGAEPLTKENQALLQMYVNGEIELDDLQRKIIDKYSK' A
#
# COMPACT_ATOMS: atom_id res chain seq x y z
N MET A 1 -14.82 11.29 0.29
CA MET A 1 -13.59 10.50 0.56
C MET A 1 -12.61 10.85 -0.55
N LYS A 2 -11.31 11.00 -0.27
CA LYS A 2 -10.34 11.09 -1.37
C LYS A 2 -10.36 9.73 -2.06
N ASP A 3 -10.70 9.69 -3.35
CA ASP A 3 -10.74 8.43 -4.07
C ASP A 3 -9.32 7.90 -4.24
N TYR A 4 -9.00 6.85 -3.51
CA TYR A 4 -7.74 6.10 -3.65
C TYR A 4 -7.87 4.92 -4.63
N CYS A 5 -8.97 4.88 -5.39
CA CYS A 5 -9.19 3.85 -6.40
C CYS A 5 -8.19 4.01 -7.54
N ILE A 6 -7.73 2.89 -8.12
CA ILE A 6 -6.83 2.90 -9.27
C ILE A 6 -7.45 3.68 -10.43
N ALA A 7 -8.77 3.55 -10.64
CA ALA A 7 -9.49 4.25 -11.71
C ALA A 7 -9.42 5.79 -11.58
N ASN A 8 -9.26 6.30 -10.36
CA ASN A 8 -9.30 7.73 -10.05
C ASN A 8 -7.93 8.29 -9.65
N THR A 9 -6.85 7.50 -9.80
CA THR A 9 -5.51 7.90 -9.41
C THR A 9 -4.49 7.59 -10.50
N THR A 10 -3.46 8.41 -10.60
CA THR A 10 -2.26 8.13 -11.39
C THR A 10 -1.29 7.26 -10.61
N LYS A 11 -0.35 6.61 -11.32
CA LYS A 11 0.74 5.88 -10.69
C LYS A 11 1.56 6.77 -9.75
N ALA A 12 1.89 8.00 -10.16
CA ALA A 12 2.66 8.95 -9.36
C ALA A 12 1.94 9.36 -8.06
N GLU A 13 0.61 9.50 -8.10
CA GLU A 13 -0.17 9.77 -6.89
C GLU A 13 -0.16 8.57 -5.93
N ARG A 14 -0.24 7.35 -6.44
CA ARG A 14 -0.13 6.13 -5.62
C ARG A 14 1.29 5.95 -5.06
N GLU A 15 2.33 6.24 -5.82
CA GLU A 15 3.73 6.27 -5.36
C GLU A 15 3.90 7.25 -4.19
N LYS A 16 3.38 8.47 -4.35
CA LYS A 16 3.42 9.48 -3.29
C LYS A 16 2.67 9.04 -2.04
N LEU A 17 1.52 8.38 -2.21
CA LEU A 17 0.75 7.85 -1.09
C LEU A 17 1.53 6.78 -0.32
N VAL A 18 2.10 5.80 -1.03
CA VAL A 18 2.90 4.73 -0.42
C VAL A 18 4.15 5.29 0.24
N ALA A 19 4.89 6.18 -0.42
CA ALA A 19 6.08 6.82 0.15
C ALA A 19 5.77 7.60 1.43
N ASN A 20 4.64 8.31 1.48
CA ASN A 20 4.19 8.98 2.70
C ASN A 20 3.88 7.99 3.82
N ALA A 21 3.23 6.86 3.51
CA ALA A 21 2.93 5.81 4.48
C ALA A 21 4.21 5.14 5.01
N GLU A 22 5.18 4.85 4.14
CA GLU A 22 6.48 4.30 4.53
C GLU A 22 7.29 5.28 5.39
N ALA A 23 7.25 6.58 5.07
CA ALA A 23 7.86 7.62 5.89
C ALA A 23 7.24 7.72 7.29
N ILE A 24 5.93 7.49 7.43
CA ILE A 24 5.28 7.41 8.75
C ILE A 24 5.73 6.15 9.49
N ASN A 25 5.80 5.00 8.81
CA ASN A 25 6.25 3.75 9.41
C ASN A 25 7.67 3.86 9.98
N SER A 26 8.58 4.53 9.27
CA SER A 26 9.98 4.70 9.68
C SER A 26 10.17 5.56 10.94
N LEU A 27 9.14 6.27 11.42
CA LEU A 27 9.22 7.09 12.64
C LEU A 27 9.16 6.28 13.94
N GLY A 28 8.85 4.98 13.90
CA GLY A 28 8.80 4.18 15.13
C GLY A 28 8.29 2.75 15.00
N ALA A 29 8.03 2.26 13.79
CA ALA A 29 7.66 0.87 13.55
C ALA A 29 8.83 0.08 12.95
N GLU A 30 8.76 -1.25 13.06
CA GLU A 30 9.70 -2.12 12.37
C GLU A 30 9.64 -1.92 10.84
N PRO A 31 10.75 -2.13 10.13
CA PRO A 31 10.75 -2.09 8.67
C PRO A 31 9.71 -3.04 8.08
N LEU A 32 9.05 -2.61 7.01
CA LEU A 32 8.15 -3.47 6.24
C LEU A 32 8.91 -4.69 5.72
N THR A 33 8.28 -5.87 5.81
CA THR A 33 8.83 -7.06 5.18
C THR A 33 8.82 -6.91 3.67
N LYS A 34 9.73 -7.61 2.97
CA LYS A 34 9.79 -7.62 1.49
C LYS A 34 8.45 -7.99 0.84
N GLU A 35 7.70 -8.88 1.48
CA GLU A 35 6.38 -9.29 1.01
C GLU A 35 5.35 -8.16 1.13
N ASN A 36 5.33 -7.43 2.24
CA ASN A 36 4.42 -6.30 2.41
C ASN A 36 4.79 -5.14 1.45
N GLN A 37 6.09 -4.93 1.20
CA GLN A 37 6.58 -4.00 0.16
C GLN A 37 6.10 -4.41 -1.23
N ALA A 38 6.14 -5.70 -1.57
CA ALA A 38 5.65 -6.19 -2.86
C ALA A 38 4.14 -5.92 -3.02
N LEU A 39 3.34 -6.12 -1.98
CA LEU A 39 1.90 -5.79 -2.00
C LEU A 39 1.65 -4.29 -2.26
N LEU A 40 2.39 -3.41 -1.59
CA LEU A 40 2.33 -1.96 -1.84
C LEU A 40 2.71 -1.62 -3.28
N GLN A 41 3.71 -2.28 -3.85
CA GLN A 41 4.12 -2.08 -5.24
C GLN A 41 3.04 -2.52 -6.24
N MET A 42 2.30 -3.59 -5.97
CA MET A 42 1.18 -4.02 -6.80
C MET A 42 0.09 -2.94 -6.87
N TYR A 43 -0.24 -2.31 -5.73
CA TYR A 43 -1.18 -1.18 -5.70
C TYR A 43 -0.64 0.03 -6.48
N VAL A 44 0.63 0.39 -6.30
CA VAL A 44 1.29 1.46 -7.07
C VAL A 44 1.17 1.22 -8.57
N ASN A 45 1.46 -0.01 -9.01
CA ASN A 45 1.39 -0.41 -10.41
C ASN A 45 -0.05 -0.43 -10.96
N GLY A 46 -1.07 -0.35 -10.11
CA GLY A 46 -2.47 -0.45 -10.52
C GLY A 46 -2.93 -1.89 -10.76
N GLU A 47 -2.25 -2.88 -10.17
CA GLU A 47 -2.55 -4.30 -10.34
C GLU A 47 -3.63 -4.79 -9.36
N ILE A 48 -3.73 -4.16 -8.18
CA ILE A 48 -4.72 -4.47 -7.14
C ILE A 48 -5.26 -3.19 -6.51
N GLU A 49 -6.55 -3.18 -6.16
CA GLU A 49 -7.14 -2.05 -5.42
C GLU A 49 -6.60 -1.97 -3.99
N LEU A 50 -6.72 -0.79 -3.37
CA LEU A 50 -6.27 -0.58 -1.99
C LEU A 50 -6.98 -1.55 -1.01
N ASP A 51 -8.26 -1.82 -1.23
CA ASP A 51 -9.05 -2.75 -0.42
C ASP A 51 -8.56 -4.20 -0.55
N ASP A 52 -8.04 -4.59 -1.73
CA ASP A 52 -7.44 -5.92 -1.94
C ASP A 52 -6.10 -6.03 -1.21
N LEU A 53 -5.29 -4.98 -1.28
CA LEU A 53 -4.04 -4.89 -0.53
C LEU A 53 -4.30 -5.03 0.98
N GLN A 54 -5.25 -4.27 1.51
CA GLN A 54 -5.59 -4.29 2.94
C GLN A 54 -6.05 -5.69 3.38
N ARG A 55 -6.95 -6.32 2.61
CA ARG A 55 -7.39 -7.71 2.87
C ARG A 55 -6.22 -8.69 2.90
N LYS A 56 -5.33 -8.65 1.90
CA LYS A 56 -4.15 -9.54 1.84
C LYS A 56 -3.22 -9.36 3.05
N ILE A 57 -3.02 -8.13 3.52
CA ILE A 57 -2.22 -7.87 4.72
C ILE A 57 -2.93 -8.40 5.97
N ILE A 58 -4.22 -8.10 6.15
CA ILE A 58 -4.99 -8.56 7.32
C ILE A 58 -5.02 -10.09 7.40
N ASP A 59 -5.32 -10.77 6.28
CA ASP A 59 -5.40 -12.24 6.21
C ASP A 59 -4.07 -12.91 6.58
N LYS A 60 -2.95 -12.25 6.28
CA LYS A 60 -1.61 -12.73 6.61
C LYS A 60 -1.34 -12.72 8.12
N TYR A 61 -1.78 -11.68 8.83
CA TYR A 61 -1.54 -11.51 10.26
C TYR A 61 -2.69 -12.00 11.15
N SER A 62 -3.83 -12.38 10.56
CA SER A 62 -4.98 -12.97 11.26
C SER A 62 -4.87 -14.49 11.42
N LYS A 63 -3.75 -15.09 11.02
CA LYS A 63 -3.39 -16.50 11.23
C LYS A 63 -2.36 -16.63 12.34
#